data_AF-A0A941LJU9-F1
#
_entry.id   AF-A0A941LJU9-F1
#
_cell.length_a   1.000
_cell.length_b   1.000
_cell.length_c   1.000
_cell.angle_alpha   90.00
_cell.angle_beta   90.00
_cell.angle_gamma   90.00
#
_symmetry.space_group_name_H-M   'P 1'
#
loop_
_entity.id
_entity.type
_entity.pdbx_description
1 polymer ?
#
loop_
_entity_poly.entity_id
_entity_poly.type
_entity_poly.pdbx_seq_one_letter_code
_entity_poly.pdbx_strand_id
1 'polypeptide(L)'
;MEPPQAFSGHVIGLLKGYMYDLVDQAEQERHSLEQFGFTSHPYRPDQALSDLLALLDDRIESEGIQVGLPDNFLHDMWTLCNEALSPISDRVWLEGNLGALSPGKARVRELTYHALIDLIEARSGDKR
;
A
#
# COMPACT_ATOMS: atom_id res chain seq x y z
N MET A 1 12.44 -6.15 23.09
CA MET A 1 11.62 -5.42 22.10
C MET A 1 12.60 -4.63 21.28
N GLU A 2 12.81 -5.03 20.03
CA GLU A 2 13.57 -4.21 19.09
C GLU A 2 12.80 -2.90 18.85
N PRO A 3 13.49 -1.76 18.72
CA PRO A 3 12.82 -0.48 18.51
C PRO A 3 11.99 -0.54 17.22
N PRO A 4 10.85 0.19 17.14
CA PRO A 4 10.11 0.29 15.89
C PRO A 4 11.05 0.80 14.80
N GLN A 5 11.20 -0.02 13.76
CA GLN A 5 12.12 0.25 12.68
C GLN A 5 11.55 1.38 11.82
N ALA A 6 12.13 2.57 12.01
CA ALA A 6 11.73 3.75 11.26
C ALA A 6 12.35 3.70 9.86
N PHE A 7 11.53 3.88 8.83
CA PHE A 7 12.01 3.99 7.46
C PHE A 7 12.61 5.38 7.21
N SER A 8 13.61 5.45 6.33
CA SER A 8 14.18 6.74 5.93
C SER A 8 13.21 7.51 5.04
N GLY A 9 13.34 8.84 4.97
CA GLY A 9 12.50 9.66 4.08
C GLY A 9 12.63 9.28 2.60
N HIS A 10 13.81 8.79 2.18
CA HIS A 10 14.03 8.24 0.84
C HIS A 10 13.16 7.01 0.58
N VAL A 11 13.16 6.05 1.51
CA VAL A 11 12.35 4.82 1.42
C VAL A 11 10.86 5.16 1.42
N ILE A 12 10.42 6.09 2.27
CA ILE A 12 9.03 6.55 2.29
C ILE A 12 8.65 7.21 0.94
N GLY A 13 9.56 7.98 0.34
CA GLY A 13 9.37 8.57 -0.98
C GLY A 13 9.19 7.52 -2.08
N LEU A 14 10.03 6.47 -2.09
CA LEU A 14 9.90 5.34 -3.02
C LEU A 14 8.57 4.61 -2.84
N LEU A 15 8.20 4.30 -1.60
CA LEU A 15 6.92 3.64 -1.29
C LEU A 15 5.73 4.45 -1.82
N LYS A 16 5.71 5.76 -1.60
CA LYS A 16 4.66 6.64 -2.13
C LYS A 16 4.56 6.58 -3.66
N GLY A 17 5.71 6.56 -4.36
CA GLY A 17 5.76 6.41 -5.81
C GLY A 17 5.14 5.09 -6.26
N TYR A 18 5.59 3.97 -5.71
CA TYR A 18 5.06 2.64 -6.06
C TYR A 18 3.56 2.49 -5.74
N MET A 19 3.12 3.01 -4.59
CA MET A 19 1.70 3.01 -4.23
C MET A 19 0.86 3.86 -5.18
N TYR A 20 1.37 5.01 -5.60
CA TYR A 20 0.70 5.88 -6.59
C TYR A 20 0.56 5.16 -7.94
N ASP A 21 1.64 4.53 -8.42
CA ASP A 21 1.62 3.77 -9.68
C ASP A 21 0.59 2.63 -9.64
N LEU A 22 0.48 1.93 -8.51
CA LEU A 22 -0.54 0.89 -8.33
C LEU A 22 -1.96 1.47 -8.31
N VAL A 23 -2.19 2.66 -7.76
CA VAL A 23 -3.51 3.32 -7.82
C VAL A 23 -3.84 3.72 -9.25
N ASP A 24 -2.88 4.33 -9.96
CA ASP A 24 -3.06 4.76 -11.35
C ASP A 24 -3.34 3.56 -12.28
N GLN A 25 -2.61 2.45 -12.11
CA GLN A 25 -2.89 1.20 -12.82
C GLN A 25 -4.33 0.72 -12.57
N ALA A 26 -4.81 0.77 -11.33
CA ALA A 26 -6.17 0.34 -11.01
C ALA A 26 -7.25 1.26 -11.61
N GLU A 27 -6.98 2.56 -11.77
CA GLU A 27 -7.87 3.47 -12.49
C GLU A 27 -7.90 3.16 -13.99
N GLN A 28 -6.74 2.91 -14.61
CA GLN A 28 -6.65 2.51 -16.02
C GLN A 28 -7.38 1.19 -16.29
N GLU A 29 -7.24 0.21 -15.38
CA GLU A 29 -7.98 -1.06 -15.43
C GLU A 29 -9.49 -0.83 -15.34
N ARG A 30 -9.95 0.02 -14.41
CA ARG A 30 -11.38 0.36 -14.27
C ARG A 30 -11.94 0.98 -15.55
N HIS A 31 -11.24 1.97 -16.11
CA HIS A 31 -11.65 2.61 -17.36
C HIS A 31 -11.76 1.59 -18.50
N SER A 32 -10.81 0.66 -18.59
CA SER A 32 -10.84 -0.41 -19.59
C SER A 32 -12.05 -1.33 -19.39
N LEU A 33 -12.32 -1.79 -18.17
CA LEU A 33 -13.46 -2.67 -17.87
C LEU A 33 -14.81 -2.02 -18.18
N GLU A 34 -14.98 -0.74 -17.81
CA GLU A 34 -16.19 0.03 -18.11
C GLU A 34 -16.42 0.17 -19.61
N GLN A 35 -15.37 0.42 -20.38
CA GLN A 35 -15.46 0.54 -21.84
C GLN A 35 -15.93 -0.75 -22.52
N PHE A 36 -15.64 -1.92 -21.93
CA PHE A 36 -16.08 -3.23 -22.40
C PHE A 36 -17.36 -3.74 -21.69
N GLY A 37 -17.96 -2.96 -20.79
CA GLY A 37 -19.19 -3.32 -20.08
C GLY A 37 -19.03 -4.38 -18.98
N PHE A 38 -17.83 -4.57 -18.46
CA PHE A 38 -17.55 -5.51 -17.38
C PHE A 38 -17.70 -4.86 -16.00
N THR A 39 -18.16 -5.65 -15.02
CA THR A 39 -18.22 -5.23 -13.61
C THR A 39 -16.90 -5.50 -12.90
N SER A 40 -16.44 -4.54 -12.10
CA SER A 40 -15.25 -4.72 -11.27
C SER A 40 -15.46 -5.78 -10.19
N HIS A 41 -14.44 -6.59 -9.92
CA HIS A 41 -14.48 -7.57 -8.83
C HIS A 41 -14.33 -6.88 -7.47
N PRO A 42 -14.92 -7.44 -6.40
CA PRO A 42 -14.69 -6.94 -5.05
C PRO A 42 -13.20 -6.97 -4.73
N TYR A 43 -12.69 -5.85 -4.23
CA TYR A 43 -11.28 -5.69 -3.89
C TYR A 43 -11.14 -5.24 -2.43
N ARG A 44 -10.09 -5.68 -1.75
CA ARG A 44 -9.97 -5.57 -0.29
C ARG A 44 -8.58 -5.05 0.14
N PRO A 45 -8.46 -4.48 1.34
CA PRO A 45 -7.19 -3.98 1.86
C PRO A 45 -6.08 -5.03 1.91
N ASP A 46 -6.38 -6.29 2.27
CA ASP A 46 -5.41 -7.39 2.28
C ASP A 46 -4.81 -7.67 0.89
N GLN A 47 -5.62 -7.53 -0.16
CA GLN A 47 -5.16 -7.65 -1.56
C GLN A 47 -4.29 -6.45 -1.94
N ALA A 48 -4.64 -5.23 -1.52
CA ALA A 48 -3.82 -4.04 -1.74
C ALA A 48 -2.43 -4.16 -1.12
N LEU A 49 -2.35 -4.66 0.12
CA LEU A 49 -1.08 -4.90 0.80
C LEU A 49 -0.28 -6.03 0.15
N SER A 50 -0.95 -7.11 -0.28
CA SER A 50 -0.31 -8.22 -0.99
C SER A 50 0.27 -7.78 -2.33
N ASP A 51 -0.47 -6.98 -3.11
CA ASP A 51 0.00 -6.43 -4.39
C ASP A 51 1.21 -5.52 -4.19
N LEU A 52 1.22 -4.72 -3.12
CA LEU A 52 2.39 -3.91 -2.76
C LEU A 52 3.61 -4.78 -2.42
N LEU A 53 3.43 -5.81 -1.58
CA LEU A 53 4.53 -6.70 -1.20
C LEU A 53 5.09 -7.45 -2.41
N ALA A 54 4.23 -7.91 -3.32
CA ALA A 54 4.66 -8.54 -4.58
C ALA A 54 5.45 -7.56 -5.45
N LEU A 55 4.98 -6.32 -5.60
CA LEU A 55 5.74 -5.29 -6.32
C LEU A 55 7.10 -5.02 -5.68
N LEU A 56 7.16 -4.94 -4.34
CA LEU A 56 8.43 -4.70 -3.63
C LEU A 56 9.41 -5.86 -3.80
N ASP A 57 8.92 -7.10 -3.79
CA ASP A 57 9.72 -8.31 -4.07
C ASP A 57 10.31 -8.24 -5.49
N ASP A 58 9.47 -8.02 -6.50
CA ASP A 58 9.90 -7.85 -7.91
C ASP A 58 10.92 -6.72 -8.08
N ARG A 59 10.72 -5.58 -7.40
CA ARG A 59 11.62 -4.43 -7.47
C ARG A 59 12.96 -4.71 -6.80
N ILE A 60 12.98 -5.42 -5.67
CA ILE A 60 14.22 -5.82 -5.01
C ILE A 60 14.99 -6.81 -5.87
N GLU A 61 14.32 -7.77 -6.51
CA GLU A 61 14.95 -8.70 -7.46
C GLU A 61 15.49 -7.98 -8.70
N SER A 62 14.74 -7.01 -9.25
CA SER A 62 15.10 -6.33 -10.50
C SER A 62 16.10 -5.17 -10.32
N GLU A 63 16.06 -4.44 -9.20
CA GLU A 63 16.83 -3.21 -8.98
C GLU A 63 17.91 -3.38 -7.89
N GLY A 64 17.82 -4.44 -7.06
CA GLY A 64 18.83 -4.83 -6.07
C GLY A 64 19.24 -3.72 -5.07
N ILE A 65 20.44 -3.87 -4.50
CA ILE A 65 21.09 -2.94 -3.53
C ILE A 65 21.19 -1.48 -4.09
N GLN A 66 20.98 -1.26 -5.38
CA GLN A 66 21.24 0.02 -6.07
C GLN A 66 20.28 1.15 -5.64
N VAL A 67 19.09 0.84 -5.11
CA VAL A 67 18.13 1.83 -4.62
C VAL A 67 18.32 2.22 -3.15
N GLY A 68 19.31 1.64 -2.47
CA GLY A 68 19.64 1.95 -1.07
C GLY A 68 18.62 1.43 -0.05
N LEU A 69 17.92 0.33 -0.37
CA LEU A 69 17.02 -0.33 0.56
C LEU A 69 17.81 -1.10 1.64
N PRO A 70 17.35 -1.11 2.90
CA PRO A 70 17.93 -1.95 3.95
C PRO A 70 17.88 -3.45 3.62
N ASP A 71 18.86 -4.23 4.10
CA ASP A 71 18.94 -5.68 3.84
C ASP A 71 17.67 -6.45 4.27
N ASN A 72 17.02 -6.02 5.36
CA ASN A 72 15.80 -6.64 5.88
C ASN A 72 14.51 -5.96 5.40
N PHE A 73 14.59 -5.03 4.44
CA PHE A 73 13.48 -4.15 4.09
C PHE A 73 12.17 -4.89 3.74
N LEU A 74 12.24 -5.94 2.92
CA LEU A 74 11.05 -6.71 2.55
C LEU A 74 10.43 -7.42 3.77
N HIS A 75 11.26 -7.96 4.66
CA HIS A 75 10.81 -8.57 5.90
C HIS A 75 10.13 -7.55 6.83
N ASP A 76 10.72 -6.36 6.96
CA ASP A 76 10.19 -5.27 7.77
C ASP A 76 8.84 -4.80 7.22
N MET A 77 8.72 -4.67 5.89
CA MET A 77 7.48 -4.32 5.21
C MET A 77 6.42 -5.40 5.36
N TRP A 78 6.78 -6.68 5.23
CA TRP A 78 5.85 -7.80 5.45
C TRP A 78 5.31 -7.79 6.88
N THR A 79 6.20 -7.60 7.88
CA THR A 79 5.81 -7.52 9.29
C THR A 79 4.90 -6.33 9.55
N LEU A 80 5.26 -5.15 9.04
CA LEU A 80 4.44 -3.95 9.15
C LEU A 80 3.05 -4.14 8.53
N CYS A 81 2.97 -4.67 7.31
CA CYS A 81 1.69 -4.89 6.63
C CYS A 81 0.78 -5.85 7.41
N ASN A 82 1.34 -6.91 7.99
CA ASN A 82 0.57 -7.84 8.83
C ASN A 82 0.06 -7.19 10.12
N GLU A 83 0.89 -6.40 10.80
CA GLU A 83 0.47 -5.65 12.00
C GLU A 83 -0.59 -4.59 11.67
N ALA A 84 -0.43 -3.92 10.52
CA ALA A 84 -1.27 -2.81 10.11
C ALA A 84 -2.59 -3.25 9.47
N LEU A 85 -2.72 -4.52 9.05
CA LEU A 85 -3.89 -4.99 8.30
C LEU A 85 -5.22 -4.75 9.05
N SER A 86 -5.27 -5.07 10.34
CA SER A 86 -6.47 -4.88 11.16
C SER A 86 -6.87 -3.40 11.24
N PRO A 87 -6.01 -2.48 11.73
CA PRO A 87 -6.39 -1.06 11.82
C PRO A 87 -6.61 -0.40 10.45
N ILE A 88 -5.88 -0.81 9.39
CA ILE A 88 -6.12 -0.32 8.03
C ILE A 88 -7.49 -0.77 7.54
N SER A 89 -7.86 -2.04 7.76
CA SER A 89 -9.14 -2.57 7.31
C SER A 89 -10.32 -1.83 7.94
N ASP A 90 -10.24 -1.55 9.24
CA ASP A 90 -11.25 -0.77 9.96
C ASP A 90 -11.37 0.64 9.38
N ARG A 91 -10.24 1.31 9.13
CA ARG A 91 -10.21 2.65 8.55
C ARG A 91 -10.77 2.68 7.12
N VAL A 92 -10.33 1.76 6.26
CA VAL A 92 -10.83 1.65 4.88
C VAL A 92 -12.32 1.33 4.85
N TRP A 93 -12.81 0.49 5.78
CA TRP A 93 -14.23 0.22 5.91
C TRP A 93 -15.00 1.49 6.33
N LEU A 94 -14.52 2.23 7.34
CA LEU A 94 -15.17 3.48 7.76
C LEU A 94 -15.21 4.53 6.64
N GLU A 95 -14.10 4.73 5.94
CA GLU A 95 -13.98 5.72 4.87
C GLU A 95 -14.68 5.28 3.58
N GLY A 96 -14.70 3.97 3.29
CA GLY A 96 -15.33 3.39 2.11
C GLY A 96 -16.86 3.35 2.18
N ASN A 97 -17.44 3.26 3.39
CA ASN A 97 -18.89 3.28 3.59
C ASN A 97 -19.51 4.68 3.69
N LEU A 98 -18.72 5.74 3.51
CA LEU A 98 -19.25 7.12 3.40
C LEU A 98 -20.03 7.36 2.10
N GLY A 99 -20.01 6.41 1.15
CA GLY A 99 -20.79 6.44 -0.10
C GLY A 99 -21.77 5.26 -0.23
N ALA A 100 -22.79 5.41 -1.08
CA ALA A 100 -23.82 4.38 -1.31
C ALA A 100 -23.35 3.17 -2.15
N LEU A 101 -22.11 3.19 -2.65
CA LEU A 101 -21.55 2.16 -3.53
C LEU A 101 -20.27 1.61 -2.90
N SER A 102 -20.07 0.29 -3.02
CA SER A 102 -18.82 -0.35 -2.64
C SER A 102 -17.66 0.27 -3.41
N PRO A 103 -16.56 0.66 -2.73
CA PRO A 103 -15.44 1.31 -3.37
C PRO A 103 -14.77 0.37 -4.38
N GLY A 104 -14.41 0.91 -5.56
CA GLY A 104 -13.65 0.18 -6.57
C GLY A 104 -12.19 -0.05 -6.15
N LYS A 105 -11.48 -0.91 -6.89
CA LYS A 105 -10.08 -1.30 -6.64
C LYS A 105 -9.16 -0.10 -6.39
N ALA A 106 -9.22 0.91 -7.25
CA ALA A 106 -8.39 2.12 -7.13
C ALA A 106 -8.63 2.85 -5.80
N ARG A 107 -9.89 3.05 -5.41
CA ARG A 107 -10.24 3.71 -4.14
C ARG A 107 -9.81 2.89 -2.92
N VAL A 108 -9.96 1.58 -2.96
CA VAL A 108 -9.48 0.70 -1.88
C VAL A 108 -7.95 0.75 -1.77
N ARG A 109 -7.21 0.72 -2.89
CA ARG A 109 -5.75 0.91 -2.91
C ARG A 109 -5.36 2.25 -2.31
N GLU A 110 -5.98 3.34 -2.77
CA GLU A 110 -5.71 4.69 -2.30
C GLU A 110 -5.88 4.81 -0.78
N LEU A 111 -7.03 4.37 -0.25
CA LEU A 111 -7.31 4.41 1.19
C LEU A 111 -6.34 3.53 1.99
N THR A 112 -6.04 2.33 1.50
CA THR A 112 -5.11 1.39 2.16
C THR A 112 -3.71 1.98 2.22
N TYR A 113 -3.21 2.51 1.12
CA TYR A 113 -1.85 3.04 1.02
C TYR A 113 -1.70 4.36 1.80
N HIS A 114 -2.71 5.22 1.78
CA HIS A 114 -2.70 6.42 2.63
C HIS A 114 -2.64 6.05 4.11
N ALA A 115 -3.46 5.11 4.56
CA ALA A 115 -3.43 4.64 5.94
C ALA A 115 -2.10 3.98 6.33
N LEU A 116 -1.48 3.23 5.42
CA LEU A 116 -0.17 2.61 5.64
C LEU A 116 0.94 3.66 5.75
N ILE A 117 0.93 4.69 4.89
CA ILE A 117 1.88 5.81 4.96
C ILE A 117 1.74 6.57 6.27
N ASP A 118 0.51 6.89 6.70
CA ASP A 118 0.27 7.58 7.98
C ASP A 118 0.90 6.79 9.15
N LEU A 119 0.76 5.46 9.15
CA LEU A 119 1.36 4.59 10.17
C LEU A 119 2.89 4.60 10.11
N ILE A 120 3.47 4.54 8.91
CA ILE A 120 4.92 4.60 8.70
C ILE A 120 5.48 5.95 9.18
N GLU A 121 4.83 7.05 8.82
CA GLU A 121 5.25 8.40 9.18
C GLU A 121 5.10 8.64 10.68
N ALA A 122 4.02 8.16 11.31
CA ALA A 122 3.83 8.23 12.76
C ALA A 122 4.96 7.49 13.52
N ARG A 123 5.30 6.26 13.09
CA ARG A 123 6.41 5.48 13.67
C ARG A 123 7.78 6.12 13.44
N SER A 124 7.92 6.95 12.40
CA SER A 124 9.17 7.61 12.04
C SER A 124 9.33 8.98 12.72
N GLY A 125 8.23 9.67 12.99
CA GLY A 125 8.17 10.97 13.68
C GLY A 125 8.35 10.87 15.20
N ASP A 126 8.05 9.71 15.80
CA ASP A 126 8.18 9.45 17.25
C ASP A 126 9.64 9.35 17.75
N LYS A 127 10.61 9.61 16.86
CA LYS A 127 12.07 9.65 17.15
C LYS A 127 12.62 11.07 17.36
N ARG A 128 11.77 12.09 17.56
CA ARG A 128 12.18 13.48 17.82
C ARG A 128 12.04 13.89 19.28
#